data_AF-A0A5K3F8B3-F1
#
_entry.id   AF-A0A5K3F8B3-F1
#
_cell.length_a   1.000
_cell.length_b   1.000
_cell.length_c   1.000
_cell.angle_alpha   90.00
_cell.angle_beta   90.00
_cell.angle_gamma   90.00
#
_symmetry.space_group_name_H-M   'P 1'
#
loop_
_entity.id
_entity.type
_entity.pdbx_description
1 polymer ?
#
loop_
_entity_poly.entity_id
_entity_poly.type
_entity_poly.pdbx_seq_one_letter_code
_entity_poly.pdbx_strand_id
1 'polypeptide(L)'
;MSFGSHEGRLLEVFSHFGMIQKESSSDPEEALINVVLTTPKQRLLKDIAQLTEAFLAMQSLSPAETVNYLSFVTGSLFELVSHPDQDVRMAADEGINQIIKLADIQLVQHVIYEIFIEIKRSLHARSLSSALRKFSACINKIDPKKRR
;
A
#
# COMPACT_ATOMS: atom_id res chain seq x y z
N MET A 1 -6.56 23.18 1.66
CA MET A 1 -7.36 21.97 1.36
C MET A 1 -7.87 21.42 2.68
N SER A 2 -9.18 21.14 2.81
CA SER A 2 -9.71 20.56 4.04
C SER A 2 -9.42 19.06 4.04
N PHE A 3 -8.52 18.60 4.91
CA PHE A 3 -8.16 17.18 5.07
C PHE A 3 -9.20 16.38 5.88
N GLY A 4 -10.47 16.84 5.89
CA GLY A 4 -11.55 16.21 6.67
C GLY A 4 -12.10 14.92 6.08
N SER A 5 -11.88 14.65 4.78
CA SER A 5 -12.32 13.41 4.12
C SER A 5 -11.26 12.31 4.20
N HIS A 6 -11.68 11.04 4.13
CA HIS A 6 -10.75 9.91 4.07
C HIS A 6 -9.82 10.00 2.85
N GLU A 7 -10.34 10.43 1.71
CA GLU A 7 -9.54 10.71 0.51
C GLU A 7 -8.50 11.81 0.78
N GLY A 8 -8.90 12.92 1.40
CA GLY A 8 -7.97 13.99 1.76
C GLY A 8 -6.82 13.48 2.62
N ARG A 9 -7.11 12.59 3.59
CA ARG A 9 -6.08 11.94 4.41
C ARG A 9 -5.13 11.06 3.59
N LEU A 10 -5.60 10.34 2.58
CA LEU A 10 -4.71 9.60 1.68
C LEU A 10 -3.84 10.55 0.84
N LEU A 11 -4.44 11.59 0.26
CA LEU A 11 -3.74 12.60 -0.53
C LEU A 11 -2.67 13.34 0.29
N GLU A 12 -2.92 13.58 1.58
CA GLU A 12 -1.92 14.13 2.50
C GLU A 12 -0.67 13.24 2.57
N VAL A 13 -0.85 11.93 2.76
CA VAL A 13 0.27 10.98 2.83
C VAL A 13 0.98 10.87 1.48
N PHE A 14 0.23 10.79 0.38
CA PHE A 14 0.83 10.75 -0.97
C PHE A 14 1.61 12.03 -1.29
N SER A 15 1.17 13.18 -0.80
CA SER A 15 1.92 14.41 -0.91
C SER A 15 3.22 14.35 -0.12
N HIS A 16 3.22 13.78 1.09
CA HIS A 16 4.44 13.58 1.87
C HIS A 16 5.41 12.62 1.19
N PHE A 17 4.90 11.59 0.52
CA PHE A 17 5.70 10.66 -0.27
C PHE A 17 6.10 11.19 -1.65
N GLY A 18 5.75 12.45 -1.98
CA GLY A 18 6.12 13.08 -3.24
C GLY A 18 5.34 12.55 -4.46
N MET A 19 4.33 11.70 -4.27
CA MET A 19 3.61 11.01 -5.35
C MET A 19 2.63 11.91 -6.13
N ILE A 20 2.37 13.12 -5.64
CA ILE A 20 1.46 14.09 -6.27
C ILE A 20 2.23 15.19 -7.04
N GLN A 21 3.57 15.23 -6.96
CA GLN A 21 4.36 16.26 -7.62
C GLN A 21 4.59 15.92 -9.11
N LYS A 22 4.29 16.89 -9.98
CA LYS A 22 4.24 16.73 -11.45
C LYS A 22 5.58 16.87 -12.18
N GLU A 23 6.68 17.17 -11.49
CA GLU A 23 7.92 17.66 -12.13
C GLU A 23 9.22 17.12 -11.49
N SER A 24 9.30 15.84 -11.13
CA SER A 24 10.58 15.21 -10.78
C SER A 24 11.16 14.45 -11.97
N SER A 25 12.39 14.76 -12.38
CA SER A 25 13.14 14.02 -13.40
C SER A 25 13.69 12.67 -12.90
N SER A 26 13.50 12.35 -11.61
CA SER A 26 13.89 11.10 -10.97
C SER A 26 12.80 10.03 -11.13
N ASP A 27 13.22 8.77 -11.18
CA ASP A 27 12.32 7.61 -11.13
C ASP A 27 11.39 7.71 -9.90
N PRO A 28 10.05 7.68 -10.07
CA PRO A 28 9.09 7.76 -8.97
C PRO A 28 9.36 6.74 -7.86
N GLU A 29 9.90 5.57 -8.21
CA GLU A 29 10.22 4.51 -7.26
C GLU A 29 11.44 4.88 -6.39
N GLU A 30 12.49 5.42 -7.01
CA GLU A 30 13.69 5.88 -6.30
C GLU A 30 13.39 7.10 -5.42
N ALA A 31 12.51 7.98 -5.88
CA ALA A 31 12.02 9.10 -5.09
C ALA A 31 11.30 8.62 -3.82
N LEU A 32 10.40 7.62 -3.94
CA LEU A 32 9.70 7.05 -2.79
C LEU A 32 10.65 6.40 -1.79
N ILE A 33 11.61 5.59 -2.27
CA ILE A 33 12.63 4.95 -1.42
C ILE A 33 13.38 6.01 -0.60
N ASN A 34 13.85 7.06 -1.26
CA ASN A 34 14.61 8.14 -0.60
C ASN A 34 13.78 8.88 0.44
N VAL A 35 12.52 9.19 0.14
CA VAL A 35 11.61 9.84 1.09
C VAL A 35 11.36 8.95 2.30
N VAL A 36 11.08 7.67 2.08
CA VAL A 36 10.84 6.70 3.15
C VAL A 36 12.04 6.58 4.09
N LEU A 37 13.26 6.55 3.56
CA LEU A 37 14.49 6.43 4.36
C LEU A 37 14.85 7.70 5.14
N THR A 38 14.45 8.87 4.64
CA THR A 38 14.76 10.17 5.27
C THR A 38 13.67 10.66 6.22
N THR A 39 12.46 10.12 6.11
CA THR A 39 11.33 10.50 6.95
C THR A 39 11.49 9.96 8.39
N PRO A 40 11.24 10.77 9.43
CA PRO A 40 11.30 10.29 10.81
C PRO A 40 10.35 9.12 11.08
N LYS A 41 10.83 8.11 11.81
CA LYS A 41 10.05 6.91 12.21
C LYS A 41 8.64 7.22 12.71
N GLN A 42 8.50 8.18 13.62
CA GLN A 42 7.20 8.54 14.21
C GLN A 42 6.22 9.04 13.15
N ARG A 43 6.73 9.76 12.14
CA ARG A 43 5.93 10.22 11.00
C ARG A 43 5.54 9.05 10.12
N LEU A 44 6.47 8.15 9.79
CA LEU A 44 6.18 6.94 9.02
C LEU A 44 5.10 6.07 9.67
N LEU A 45 5.17 5.85 10.99
CA LEU A 45 4.16 5.08 11.70
C LEU A 45 2.77 5.73 11.62
N LYS A 46 2.71 7.06 11.71
CA LYS A 46 1.46 7.81 11.51
C LYS A 46 0.94 7.68 10.08
N ASP A 47 1.83 7.79 9.09
CA ASP A 47 1.47 7.69 7.68
C ASP A 47 0.99 6.27 7.32
N ILE A 48 1.59 5.22 7.88
CA ILE A 48 1.12 3.82 7.73
C ILE A 48 -0.30 3.64 8.30
N ALA A 49 -0.54 4.14 9.51
CA ALA A 49 -1.86 4.08 10.12
C ALA A 49 -2.89 4.84 9.27
N GLN A 50 -2.53 6.03 8.80
CA GLN A 50 -3.38 6.86 7.97
C GLN A 50 -3.69 6.23 6.61
N LEU A 51 -2.69 5.63 5.94
CA LEU A 51 -2.89 4.86 4.70
C LEU A 51 -3.88 3.74 4.91
N THR A 52 -3.71 2.95 5.97
CA THR A 52 -4.52 1.76 6.23
C THR A 52 -5.95 2.14 6.61
N GLU A 53 -6.12 3.01 7.62
CA GLU A 53 -7.44 3.40 8.14
C GLU A 53 -8.25 4.19 7.13
N ALA A 54 -7.64 5.16 6.43
CA ALA A 54 -8.35 5.98 5.47
C ALA A 54 -8.77 5.15 4.25
N PHE A 55 -7.91 4.25 3.77
CA PHE A 55 -8.23 3.37 2.66
C PHE A 55 -9.39 2.42 2.99
N LEU A 56 -9.35 1.76 4.15
CA LEU A 56 -10.42 0.86 4.59
C LEU A 56 -11.77 1.58 4.81
N ALA A 57 -11.72 2.79 5.36
CA ALA A 57 -12.91 3.60 5.52
C ALA A 57 -13.46 4.09 4.17
N MET A 58 -12.60 4.46 3.22
CA MET A 58 -13.03 4.77 1.86
C MET A 58 -13.68 3.58 1.18
N GLN A 59 -13.11 2.38 1.30
CA GLN A 59 -13.71 1.17 0.75
C GLN A 59 -15.15 1.01 1.20
N SER A 60 -15.42 1.29 2.49
CA SER A 60 -16.75 1.15 3.08
C SER A 60 -17.76 2.19 2.56
N LEU A 61 -17.30 3.34 2.07
CA LEU A 61 -18.14 4.47 1.63
C LEU A 61 -18.25 4.55 0.10
N SER A 62 -17.13 4.42 -0.61
CA SER A 62 -17.01 4.48 -2.07
C SER A 62 -16.05 3.41 -2.59
N PRO A 63 -16.49 2.13 -2.68
CA PRO A 63 -15.65 1.02 -3.15
C PRO A 63 -15.03 1.26 -4.53
N ALA A 64 -15.81 1.83 -5.47
CA ALA A 64 -15.37 2.07 -6.84
C ALA A 64 -14.23 3.10 -6.92
N GLU A 65 -14.29 4.16 -6.12
CA GLU A 65 -13.25 5.20 -6.08
C GLU A 65 -12.00 4.70 -5.37
N THR A 66 -12.18 3.85 -4.35
CA THR A 66 -11.09 3.30 -3.54
C THR A 66 -10.07 2.53 -4.37
N VAL A 67 -10.52 1.82 -5.43
CA VAL A 67 -9.63 1.08 -6.34
C VAL A 67 -8.59 2.00 -6.99
N ASN A 68 -8.91 3.27 -7.24
CA ASN A 68 -7.97 4.23 -7.86
C ASN A 68 -6.74 4.51 -6.99
N TYR A 69 -6.85 4.33 -5.67
CA TYR A 69 -5.77 4.58 -4.72
C TYR A 69 -5.04 3.30 -4.31
N LEU A 70 -5.57 2.13 -4.65
CA LEU A 70 -5.07 0.85 -4.15
C LEU A 70 -3.59 0.66 -4.48
N SER A 71 -3.18 0.86 -5.73
CA SER A 71 -1.79 0.65 -6.14
C SER A 71 -0.80 1.57 -5.40
N PHE A 72 -1.20 2.81 -5.15
CA PHE A 72 -0.41 3.76 -4.35
C PHE A 72 -0.30 3.30 -2.89
N VAL A 73 -1.39 2.86 -2.28
CA VAL A 73 -1.42 2.38 -0.89
C VAL A 73 -0.60 1.11 -0.74
N THR A 74 -0.84 0.09 -1.56
CA THR A 74 -0.12 -1.20 -1.47
C THR A 74 1.35 -1.04 -1.80
N GLY A 75 1.70 -0.29 -2.86
CA GLY A 75 3.09 0.00 -3.22
C GLY A 75 3.86 0.71 -2.11
N SER A 76 3.24 1.71 -1.48
CA SER A 76 3.84 2.42 -0.35
C SER A 76 4.07 1.51 0.87
N LEU A 77 3.08 0.69 1.22
CA LEU A 77 3.20 -0.24 2.34
C LEU A 77 4.26 -1.32 2.08
N PHE A 78 4.38 -1.84 0.86
CA PHE A 78 5.42 -2.81 0.51
C PHE A 78 6.83 -2.22 0.53
N GLU A 79 6.99 -0.95 0.12
CA GLU A 79 8.26 -0.24 0.31
C GLU A 79 8.61 -0.15 1.81
N LEU A 80 7.63 0.20 2.65
CA LEU A 80 7.82 0.31 4.10
C LEU A 80 8.09 -1.04 4.80
N VAL A 81 7.61 -2.17 4.24
CA VAL A 81 8.00 -3.53 4.70
C VAL A 81 9.50 -3.79 4.54
N SER A 82 10.17 -3.05 3.66
CA SER A 82 11.62 -3.19 3.41
C SER A 82 12.47 -2.24 4.26
N HIS A 83 11.84 -1.36 5.04
CA HIS A 83 12.49 -0.32 5.83
C HIS A 83 13.50 -0.89 6.87
N PRO A 84 14.61 -0.18 7.19
CA PRO A 84 15.61 -0.64 8.17
C PRO A 84 15.09 -0.77 9.61
N ASP A 85 14.16 0.08 10.04
CA ASP A 85 13.55 0.02 11.37
C ASP A 85 12.48 -1.08 11.47
N GLN A 86 12.52 -1.88 12.53
CA GLN A 86 11.62 -3.03 12.71
C GLN A 86 10.16 -2.63 12.92
N ASP A 87 9.88 -1.58 13.68
CA ASP A 87 8.50 -1.21 14.01
C ASP A 87 7.78 -0.69 12.78
N VAL A 88 8.48 0.07 11.93
CA VAL A 88 7.97 0.50 10.61
C VAL A 88 7.60 -0.71 9.77
N ARG A 89 8.48 -1.73 9.69
CA ARG A 89 8.19 -2.95 8.93
C ARG A 89 6.98 -3.69 9.46
N MET A 90 6.89 -3.87 10.78
CA MET A 90 5.78 -4.60 11.40
C MET A 90 4.46 -3.88 11.20
N ALA A 91 4.44 -2.55 11.37
CA ALA A 91 3.25 -1.73 11.15
C ALA A 91 2.79 -1.79 9.68
N ALA A 92 3.72 -1.69 8.73
CA ALA A 92 3.39 -1.77 7.31
C ALA A 92 2.86 -3.15 6.92
N ASP A 93 3.50 -4.22 7.40
CA ASP A 93 3.05 -5.59 7.14
C ASP A 93 1.64 -5.85 7.70
N GLU A 94 1.37 -5.36 8.91
CA GLU A 94 0.06 -5.42 9.54
C GLU A 94 -0.99 -4.62 8.76
N GLY A 95 -0.65 -3.43 8.27
CA GLY A 95 -1.53 -2.64 7.42
C GLY A 95 -1.97 -3.40 6.17
N ILE A 96 -1.03 -4.09 5.49
CA ILE A 96 -1.34 -4.94 4.34
C ILE A 96 -2.24 -6.12 4.76
N ASN A 97 -1.96 -6.76 5.90
CA ASN A 97 -2.78 -7.87 6.40
C ASN A 97 -4.23 -7.42 6.68
N GLN A 98 -4.42 -6.21 7.23
CA GLN A 98 -5.74 -5.63 7.47
C GLN A 98 -6.49 -5.36 6.16
N ILE A 99 -5.82 -4.78 5.16
CA ILE A 99 -6.40 -4.57 3.83
C ILE A 99 -6.84 -5.89 3.21
N ILE A 100 -6.00 -6.93 3.22
CA ILE A 100 -6.35 -8.26 2.68
C ILE A 100 -7.54 -8.90 3.42
N LYS A 101 -7.60 -8.70 4.74
CA LYS A 101 -8.63 -9.31 5.60
C LYS A 101 -9.99 -8.63 5.42
N LEU A 102 -10.00 -7.32 5.25
CA LEU A 102 -11.22 -6.49 5.23
C LEU A 102 -11.66 -6.09 3.82
N ALA A 103 -10.84 -6.37 2.79
CA ALA A 103 -11.25 -6.23 1.40
C ALA A 103 -12.51 -7.06 1.12
N ASP A 104 -13.51 -6.41 0.54
CA ASP A 104 -14.73 -7.06 0.09
C ASP A 104 -14.48 -7.95 -1.14
N ILE A 105 -15.52 -8.66 -1.58
CA ILE A 105 -15.44 -9.63 -2.68
C ILE A 105 -14.96 -8.98 -3.99
N GLN A 106 -15.27 -7.71 -4.23
CA GLN A 106 -14.85 -7.01 -5.45
C GLN A 106 -13.41 -6.54 -5.31
N LEU A 107 -13.06 -5.89 -4.20
CA LEU A 107 -11.75 -5.32 -3.96
C LEU A 107 -10.66 -6.39 -3.78
N VAL A 108 -10.99 -7.54 -3.18
CA VAL A 108 -9.98 -8.58 -2.88
C VAL A 108 -9.27 -9.08 -4.13
N GLN A 109 -9.94 -9.12 -5.29
CA GLN A 109 -9.31 -9.50 -6.54
C GLN A 109 -8.26 -8.47 -6.99
N HIS A 110 -8.53 -7.17 -6.78
CA HIS A 110 -7.57 -6.10 -7.05
C HIS A 110 -6.40 -6.14 -6.06
N VAL A 111 -6.65 -6.39 -4.77
CA VAL A 111 -5.57 -6.55 -3.77
C VAL A 111 -4.66 -7.70 -4.14
N ILE A 112 -5.22 -8.86 -4.52
CA ILE A 112 -4.42 -10.02 -4.95
C ILE A 112 -3.57 -9.66 -6.19
N TYR A 113 -4.12 -8.89 -7.12
CA TYR A 113 -3.41 -8.45 -8.30
C TYR A 113 -2.23 -7.52 -7.94
N GLU A 114 -2.41 -6.55 -7.05
CA GLU A 114 -1.31 -5.68 -6.60
C GLU A 114 -0.20 -6.48 -5.89
N ILE A 115 -0.55 -7.49 -5.06
CA ILE A 115 0.44 -8.37 -4.44
C ILE A 115 1.23 -9.14 -5.52
N PHE A 116 0.56 -9.57 -6.58
CA PHE A 116 1.21 -10.24 -7.70
C PHE A 116 2.14 -9.31 -8.50
N ILE A 117 1.75 -8.04 -8.69
CA ILE A 117 2.64 -7.03 -9.28
C ILE A 117 3.88 -6.86 -8.41
N GLU A 118 3.74 -6.77 -7.09
CA GLU A 118 4.88 -6.63 -6.18
C GLU A 118 5.84 -7.83 -6.27
N ILE A 119 5.31 -9.06 -6.39
CA ILE A 119 6.13 -10.26 -6.62
C ILE A 119 6.93 -10.13 -7.92
N LYS A 120 6.31 -9.63 -9.00
CA LYS A 120 7.00 -9.41 -10.27
C LYS A 120 8.05 -8.30 -10.19
N ARG A 121 7.76 -7.25 -9.44
CA ARG A 121 8.63 -6.09 -9.26
C ARG A 121 9.91 -6.49 -8.53
N SER A 122 9.78 -7.28 -7.46
CA SER A 122 10.89 -8.01 -6.80
C SER A 122 12.09 -7.15 -6.34
N LEU A 123 11.88 -5.86 -6.08
CA LEU A 123 12.97 -4.94 -5.73
C LEU A 123 13.69 -5.32 -4.43
N HIS A 124 12.91 -5.67 -3.42
CA HIS A 124 13.43 -5.94 -2.08
C HIS A 124 13.12 -7.38 -1.66
N ALA A 125 14.14 -8.11 -1.21
CA ALA A 125 13.97 -9.49 -0.75
C ALA A 125 12.93 -9.65 0.38
N ARG A 126 12.82 -8.66 1.27
CA ARG A 126 11.83 -8.64 2.36
C ARG A 126 10.41 -8.42 1.85
N SER A 127 10.21 -7.40 1.00
CA SER A 127 8.93 -7.17 0.34
C SER A 127 8.49 -8.40 -0.45
N LEU A 128 9.36 -8.95 -1.29
CA LEU A 128 9.11 -10.17 -2.06
C LEU A 128 8.68 -11.35 -1.17
N SER A 129 9.40 -11.57 -0.07
CA SER A 129 9.06 -12.64 0.87
C SER A 129 7.69 -12.44 1.53
N SER A 130 7.34 -11.20 1.88
CA SER A 130 6.02 -10.87 2.44
C SER A 130 4.92 -11.06 1.39
N ALA A 131 5.13 -10.54 0.17
CA ALA A 131 4.20 -10.64 -0.94
C ALA A 131 3.92 -12.10 -1.32
N LEU A 132 4.94 -12.97 -1.40
CA LEU A 132 4.78 -14.41 -1.66
C LEU A 132 3.92 -15.10 -0.59
N ARG A 133 4.15 -14.81 0.70
CA ARG A 133 3.35 -15.39 1.80
C ARG A 133 1.89 -14.93 1.72
N LYS A 134 1.67 -13.64 1.51
CA LYS A 134 0.34 -13.03 1.40
C LYS A 134 -0.41 -13.56 0.17
N PHE A 135 0.27 -13.70 -0.96
CA PHE A 135 -0.30 -14.29 -2.17
C PHE A 135 -0.72 -15.75 -1.94
N SER A 136 0.16 -16.55 -1.34
CA SER A 136 -0.13 -17.95 -0.98
C SER A 136 -1.37 -18.07 -0.08
N ALA A 137 -1.50 -17.20 0.92
CA ALA A 137 -2.66 -17.16 1.80
C ALA A 137 -3.97 -16.77 1.09
N CYS A 138 -3.89 -16.11 -0.06
CA CYS A 138 -5.04 -15.63 -0.82
C CYS A 138 -5.43 -16.53 -2.01
N ILE A 139 -4.71 -17.61 -2.31
CA ILE A 139 -4.98 -18.49 -3.46
C ILE A 139 -6.44 -18.95 -3.52
N ASN A 140 -7.00 -19.32 -2.36
CA ASN A 140 -8.37 -19.81 -2.26
C ASN A 140 -9.43 -18.72 -2.54
N LYS A 141 -9.04 -17.44 -2.50
CA LYS A 141 -9.90 -16.30 -2.80
C LYS A 141 -9.86 -15.91 -4.28
N ILE A 142 -8.94 -16.46 -5.08
CA ILE A 142 -8.82 -16.14 -6.52
C ILE A 142 -10.03 -16.68 -7.28
N ASP A 143 -10.68 -15.80 -8.06
CA ASP A 143 -11.74 -16.19 -8.99
C ASP A 143 -11.25 -17.34 -9.88
N PRO A 144 -11.94 -18.50 -9.90
CA PRO A 144 -11.59 -19.63 -10.76
C PRO A 144 -11.33 -19.25 -12.23
N LYS A 145 -12.04 -18.24 -12.76
CA LYS A 145 -11.88 -17.76 -14.14
C LYS A 145 -10.56 -17.03 -14.39
N LYS A 146 -9.89 -16.54 -13.34
CA LYS A 146 -8.64 -15.78 -13.41
C LYS A 146 -7.39 -16.60 -13.03
N ARG A 147 -7.54 -17.92 -12.84
CA ARG A 147 -6.44 -18.81 -12.43
C ARG A 147 -5.49 -19.20 -13.56
N ARG A 148 -5.92 -19.05 -14.81
CA ARG A 148 -5.14 -19.29 -16.02
C ARG A 148 -4.85 -17.97 -16.69
#